data_AF-A0A7X8ENT7-F1
#
_entry.id   AF-A0A7X8ENT7-F1
#
_cell.length_a   1.000
_cell.length_b   1.000
_cell.length_c   1.000
_cell.angle_alpha   90.00
_cell.angle_beta   90.00
_cell.angle_gamma   90.00
#
_symmetry.space_group_name_H-M   'P 1'
#
loop_
_entity.id
_entity.type
_entity.pdbx_description
1 polymer ?
#
loop_
_entity_poly.entity_id
_entity_poly.type
_entity_poly.pdbx_seq_one_letter_code
_entity_poly.pdbx_strand_id
1 'polypeptide(L)'
;MLRQYEGDTWYDAAGRIVFTPSKGLPGVGLSRPEFNQVKNKTEGFVTKEYEDDTLPGGPVTKTINYAAPFARKDREEDYRTAWEVFSRRAGKKGTGLIDGIKSLFGRS
;
A
#
# COMPACT_ATOMS: atom_id res chain seq x y z
N MET A 1 -12.09 -5.53 -9.24
CA MET A 1 -10.80 -5.53 -9.98
C MET A 1 -9.73 -4.68 -9.29
N LEU A 2 -9.96 -3.38 -8.99
CA LEU A 2 -8.98 -2.53 -8.28
C LEU A 2 -8.71 -2.93 -6.82
N ARG A 3 -9.76 -3.24 -6.05
CA ARG A 3 -9.67 -3.64 -4.63
C ARG A 3 -8.77 -4.86 -4.37
N GLN A 4 -8.67 -5.77 -5.33
CA GLN A 4 -7.88 -6.99 -5.20
C GLN A 4 -6.37 -6.73 -5.33
N TYR A 5 -5.94 -5.72 -6.11
CA TYR A 5 -4.52 -5.39 -6.26
C TYR A 5 -3.97 -4.65 -5.04
N GLU A 6 -4.79 -3.82 -4.40
CA GLU A 6 -4.41 -3.09 -3.21
C GLU A 6 -4.24 -4.03 -2.00
N GLY A 7 -5.14 -5.02 -1.87
CA GLY A 7 -5.15 -5.96 -0.74
C GLY A 7 -4.01 -6.98 -0.68
N ASP A 8 -3.17 -7.09 -1.71
CA ASP A 8 -1.98 -7.95 -1.72
C ASP A 8 -0.71 -7.19 -2.14
N THR A 9 -0.70 -5.86 -2.00
CA THR A 9 0.53 -5.07 -2.07
C THR A 9 1.16 -4.99 -0.68
N TRP A 10 2.43 -5.36 -0.57
CA TRP A 10 3.19 -5.42 0.68
C TRP A 10 4.29 -4.38 0.69
N TYR A 11 4.54 -3.83 1.87
CA TYR A 11 5.51 -2.79 2.13
C TYR A 11 6.54 -3.23 3.17
N ASP A 12 7.76 -2.72 3.04
CA ASP A 12 8.80 -2.81 4.06
C ASP A 12 8.57 -1.79 5.19
N ALA A 13 9.34 -1.89 6.28
CA ALA A 13 9.22 -1.01 7.44
C ALA A 13 9.48 0.48 7.11
N ALA A 14 10.19 0.76 6.01
CA ALA A 14 10.42 2.12 5.51
C ALA A 14 9.32 2.61 4.55
N GLY A 15 8.31 1.80 4.26
CA GLY A 15 7.18 2.13 3.39
C GLY A 15 7.42 1.91 1.90
N ARG A 16 8.50 1.22 1.50
CA ARG A 16 8.74 0.83 0.10
C ARG A 16 7.92 -0.40 -0.26
N ILE A 17 7.45 -0.48 -1.49
CA ILE A 17 6.78 -1.69 -2.00
C ILE A 17 7.82 -2.82 -2.10
N VAL A 18 7.63 -3.88 -1.31
CA VAL A 18 8.44 -5.11 -1.39
C VAL A 18 7.81 -6.12 -2.34
N PHE A 19 6.49 -6.06 -2.56
CA PHE A 19 5.79 -6.90 -3.53
C PHE A 19 4.47 -6.25 -3.94
N THR A 20 4.12 -6.35 -5.23
CA THR A 20 2.78 -6.01 -5.72
C THR A 20 2.35 -6.95 -6.86
N PRO A 21 1.07 -7.38 -6.90
CA PRO A 21 0.52 -8.13 -8.03
C PRO A 21 0.03 -7.22 -9.17
N SER A 22 0.19 -5.90 -9.05
CA SER A 22 -0.29 -4.93 -10.04
C SER A 22 0.39 -5.13 -11.39
N LYS A 23 -0.41 -5.36 -12.43
CA LYS A 23 0.08 -5.43 -13.82
C LYS A 23 0.59 -4.10 -14.35
N GLY A 24 0.23 -2.98 -13.71
CA GLY A 24 0.67 -1.63 -14.09
C GLY A 24 2.03 -1.23 -13.48
N LEU A 25 2.60 -2.05 -12.60
CA LEU A 25 3.90 -1.80 -11.95
C LEU A 25 4.85 -3.00 -12.14
N PRO A 26 5.12 -3.44 -13.39
CA PRO A 26 6.07 -4.53 -13.62
C PRO A 26 7.46 -4.15 -13.12
N GLY A 27 8.17 -5.11 -12.51
CA GLY A 27 9.53 -4.92 -11.99
C GLY A 27 9.62 -4.22 -10.63
N VAL A 28 8.50 -3.77 -10.04
CA VAL A 28 8.50 -3.17 -8.71
C VAL A 28 8.48 -4.24 -7.62
N GLY A 29 9.52 -4.25 -6.77
CA GLY A 29 9.64 -5.17 -5.64
C GLY A 29 10.21 -6.53 -6.04
N LEU A 30 10.00 -7.51 -5.17
CA LEU A 30 10.33 -8.92 -5.38
C LEU A 30 9.30 -9.58 -6.30
N SER A 31 9.70 -10.62 -7.02
CA SER A 31 8.75 -11.50 -7.70
C SER A 31 7.89 -12.25 -6.68
N ARG A 32 6.72 -12.76 -7.10
CA ARG A 32 5.85 -13.55 -6.22
C ARG A 32 6.57 -14.76 -5.59
N PRO A 33 7.36 -15.57 -6.33
CA PRO A 33 8.11 -16.68 -5.73
C PRO A 33 9.11 -16.22 -4.66
N GLU A 34 9.90 -15.18 -4.95
CA GLU A 34 10.85 -14.62 -3.98
C GLU A 34 10.15 -14.09 -2.74
N PHE A 35 9.06 -13.33 -2.93
CA PHE A 35 8.30 -12.77 -1.83
C PHE A 35 7.71 -13.85 -0.91
N ASN A 36 7.16 -14.93 -1.48
CA ASN A 36 6.58 -16.02 -0.69
C ASN A 36 7.61 -16.69 0.25
N GLN A 37 8.90 -16.68 -0.10
CA GLN A 37 9.96 -17.23 0.76
C GLN A 37 10.28 -16.33 1.95
N VAL A 38 10.14 -15.02 1.80
CA VAL A 38 10.55 -14.02 2.81
C VAL A 38 9.37 -13.33 3.51
N LYS A 39 8.13 -13.57 3.06
CA LYS A 39 6.91 -12.89 3.52
C LYS A 39 6.73 -12.87 5.04
N ASN A 40 7.14 -13.93 5.71
CA ASN A 40 6.96 -14.10 7.16
C ASN A 40 8.18 -13.63 7.99
N LYS A 41 9.15 -12.97 7.36
CA LYS A 41 10.31 -12.42 8.04
C LYS A 41 9.87 -11.26 8.93
N THR A 42 10.23 -11.33 10.21
CA THR A 42 9.87 -10.33 11.23
C THR A 42 10.94 -9.26 11.42
N GLU A 43 12.20 -9.56 11.07
CA GLU A 43 13.36 -8.69 11.29
C GLU A 43 14.46 -8.88 10.23
N GLY A 44 15.35 -7.89 10.13
CA GLY A 44 16.48 -7.88 9.20
C GLY A 44 16.11 -7.37 7.80
N PHE A 45 16.98 -7.66 6.83
CA PHE A 45 16.85 -7.15 5.46
C PHE A 45 16.71 -8.28 4.43
N VAL A 46 16.04 -7.98 3.32
CA VAL A 46 16.08 -8.77 2.08
C VAL A 46 16.72 -7.90 1.00
N THR A 47 17.87 -8.33 0.49
CA THR A 47 18.63 -7.59 -0.52
C THR A 47 18.23 -8.05 -1.92
N LYS A 48 17.99 -7.11 -2.82
CA LYS A 48 17.73 -7.38 -4.23
C LYS A 48 18.50 -6.39 -5.11
N GLU A 49 19.10 -6.91 -6.15
CA GLU A 49 19.77 -6.13 -7.18
C GLU A 49 18.82 -5.93 -8.37
N TYR A 50 18.85 -4.73 -8.92
CA TYR A 50 18.06 -4.26 -10.05
C TYR A 50 18.98 -3.63 -11.07
N GLU A 51 18.73 -3.87 -12.35
CA GLU A 51 19.33 -3.08 -13.41
C GLU A 51 18.49 -1.83 -13.65
N ASP A 52 19.15 -0.69 -13.74
CA ASP A 52 18.55 0.59 -14.05
C ASP A 52 19.28 1.21 -15.24
N ASP A 53 18.61 1.22 -16.39
CA ASP A 53 19.08 1.82 -17.65
C ASP A 53 18.38 3.16 -17.93
N THR A 54 17.83 3.81 -16.91
CA THR A 54 17.12 5.10 -17.08
C THR A 54 18.06 6.30 -17.06
N LEU A 55 19.35 6.11 -16.73
CA LEU A 55 20.33 7.17 -16.60
C LEU A 55 21.28 7.23 -17.81
N PRO A 56 21.67 8.43 -18.27
CA PRO A 56 22.72 8.56 -19.28
C PRO A 56 24.05 8.02 -18.73
N GLY A 57 24.68 7.12 -19.48
CA GLY A 57 25.88 6.38 -19.04
C GLY A 57 25.76 4.85 -19.17
N GLY A 58 24.57 4.36 -19.52
CA GLY A 58 24.28 2.94 -19.71
C GLY A 58 23.74 2.25 -18.46
N PRO A 59 23.45 0.94 -18.52
CA PRO A 59 22.84 0.21 -17.42
C PRO A 59 23.69 0.22 -16.16
N VAL A 60 23.09 0.57 -15.02
CA VAL A 60 23.73 0.50 -13.69
C VAL A 60 23.01 -0.48 -12.79
N THR A 61 23.76 -1.23 -11.97
CA THR A 61 23.18 -2.11 -10.94
C THR A 61 22.87 -1.32 -9.67
N LYS A 62 21.62 -1.37 -9.21
CA LYS A 62 21.14 -0.79 -7.96
C LYS A 62 20.79 -1.89 -6.97
N THR A 63 21.33 -1.80 -5.76
CA THR A 63 21.02 -2.71 -4.66
C THR A 63 20.00 -2.08 -3.72
N ILE A 64 18.90 -2.78 -3.43
CA ILE A 64 17.86 -2.36 -2.49
C ILE A 64 17.81 -3.35 -1.32
N ASN A 65 17.85 -2.83 -0.09
CA ASN A 65 17.71 -3.61 1.15
C ASN A 65 16.34 -3.40 1.77
N TYR A 66 15.38 -4.30 1.55
CA TYR A 66 14.03 -4.23 2.12
C TYR A 66 14.01 -4.60 3.60
N ALA A 67 13.50 -3.72 4.46
CA ALA A 67 13.47 -3.93 5.91
C ALA A 67 12.20 -4.68 6.36
N ALA A 68 12.36 -5.83 7.00
CA ALA A 68 11.26 -6.53 7.68
C ALA A 68 10.85 -5.79 8.98
N PRO A 69 9.62 -5.96 9.49
CA PRO A 69 8.56 -6.82 8.99
C PRO A 69 7.86 -6.27 7.75
N PHE A 70 7.30 -7.16 6.94
CA PHE A 70 6.51 -6.79 5.78
C PHE A 70 5.03 -6.67 6.15
N ALA A 71 4.39 -5.58 5.72
CA ALA A 71 3.01 -5.29 6.08
C ALA A 71 2.18 -4.91 4.86
N ARG A 72 0.88 -5.22 4.92
CA ARG A 72 -0.12 -4.65 4.02
C ARG A 72 -0.71 -3.41 4.67
N LYS A 73 -1.05 -2.41 3.87
CA LYS A 73 -1.80 -1.24 4.34
C LYS A 73 -3.20 -1.27 3.75
N ASP A 74 -4.19 -1.09 4.61
CA ASP A 74 -5.57 -0.86 4.17
C ASP A 74 -5.76 0.64 3.96
N ARG A 75 -5.72 1.03 2.70
CA ARG A 75 -5.85 2.43 2.32
C ARG A 75 -7.22 3.01 2.71
N GLU A 76 -8.28 2.21 2.70
CA GLU A 76 -9.62 2.69 3.06
C GLU A 76 -9.71 3.01 4.56
N GLU A 77 -9.06 2.20 5.39
CA GLU A 77 -8.93 2.46 6.83
C GLU A 77 -8.10 3.73 7.11
N ASP A 78 -6.97 3.86 6.41
CA ASP A 78 -6.11 5.04 6.53
C ASP A 78 -6.89 6.32 6.17
N TYR A 79 -7.68 6.30 5.09
CA TYR A 79 -8.53 7.44 4.72
C TYR A 79 -9.64 7.70 5.72
N ARG A 80 -10.26 6.66 6.27
CA ARG A 80 -11.29 6.83 7.30
C ARG A 80 -10.72 7.54 8.52
N THR A 81 -9.58 7.07 9.01
CA THR A 81 -8.86 7.67 10.14
C THR A 81 -8.49 9.13 9.86
N ALA A 82 -7.91 9.41 8.68
CA ALA A 82 -7.56 10.77 8.29
C ALA A 82 -8.81 11.68 8.20
N TRP A 83 -9.88 11.18 7.58
CA TRP A 83 -11.13 11.91 7.38
C TRP A 83 -11.83 12.24 8.70
N GLU A 84 -11.83 11.33 9.68
CA GLU A 84 -12.35 11.57 11.02
C GLU A 84 -11.62 12.73 11.71
N VAL A 85 -10.29 12.75 11.64
CA VAL A 85 -9.47 13.83 12.19
C VAL A 85 -9.76 15.15 11.50
N PHE A 86 -9.83 15.19 10.17
CA PHE A 86 -10.12 16.40 9.42
C PHE A 86 -11.54 16.92 9.66
N SER A 87 -12.53 16.03 9.73
CA SER A 87 -13.92 16.38 10.02
C SER A 87 -14.04 17.03 11.40
N ARG A 88 -13.39 16.44 12.41
CA ARG A 88 -13.32 17.01 13.77
C ARG A 88 -12.69 18.41 13.78
N ARG A 89 -11.59 18.62 13.04
CA ARG A 89 -10.92 19.92 12.91
C ARG A 89 -11.77 20.96 12.18
N ALA A 90 -12.52 20.54 11.17
CA ALA A 90 -13.38 21.40 10.36
C ALA A 90 -14.71 21.78 11.04
N GLY A 91 -14.96 21.32 12.27
CA GLY A 91 -16.23 21.57 12.97
C GLY A 91 -17.45 20.88 12.35
N LYS A 92 -17.26 20.06 11.31
CA LYS A 92 -18.30 19.23 10.71
C LYS A 92 -18.30 17.89 11.46
N LYS A 93 -19.33 17.62 12.27
CA LYS A 93 -19.53 16.26 12.79
C LYS A 93 -19.62 15.31 11.60
N GLY A 94 -18.67 14.38 11.53
CA GLY A 94 -18.57 13.39 10.47
C GLY A 94 -19.67 12.35 10.59
N THR A 95 -20.92 12.72 10.31
CA THR A 95 -22.02 11.86 9.91
C THR A 95 -23.16 12.78 9.48
N GLY A 96 -23.48 12.77 8.20
CA GLY A 96 -24.64 13.50 7.67
C GLY A 96 -25.13 12.91 6.36
N LEU A 97 -24.21 12.39 5.54
CA LEU A 97 -24.57 11.80 4.25
C LEU A 97 -25.25 10.43 4.41
N ILE A 98 -24.72 9.55 5.26
CA ILE A 98 -25.27 8.19 5.48
C ILE A 98 -26.52 8.18 6.37
N ASP A 99 -26.59 9.04 7.39
CA ASP A 99 -27.77 9.16 8.24
C ASP A 99 -28.92 9.91 7.53
N GLY A 100 -28.60 10.86 6.65
CA GLY A 100 -29.58 11.55 5.81
C GLY A 100 -30.26 10.63 4.78
N ILE A 101 -29.51 9.71 4.17
CA ILE A 101 -30.07 8.75 3.20
C ILE A 101 -30.98 7.72 3.89
N LYS A 102 -30.63 7.25 5.08
CA LYS A 102 -31.51 6.35 5.86
C LYS A 102 -32.79 7.05 6.32
N SER A 103 -32.74 8.35 6.59
CA SER A 103 -33.93 9.16 6.89
C SER A 103 -34.86 9.37 5.68
N LEU A 104 -34.35 9.24 4.45
CA LEU A 104 -35.13 9.45 3.21
C LEU A 104 -35.90 8.20 2.76
N PHE A 105 -35.48 6.99 3.16
CA PHE A 105 -36.11 5.73 2.78
C PHE A 105 -36.84 5.02 3.95
N GLY A 106 -36.99 5.68 5.10
CA GLY A 106 -37.51 5.09 6.33
C GLY A 106 -38.75 5.79 6.93
N ARG A 107 -39.56 6.48 6.12
CA ARG A 107 -40.84 7.04 6.60
C ARG A 107 -41.97 6.75 5.62
N SER A 108 -42.76 5.74 6.02
CA SER A 108 -44.10 5.30 5.58
C SER A 108 -44.34 4.97 4.11
#